data_AF-A0A0G4KS06-F1
#
_entry.id   AF-A0A0G4KS06-F1
#
_cell.length_a   1.000
_cell.length_b   1.000
_cell.length_c   1.000
_cell.angle_alpha   90.00
_cell.angle_beta   90.00
_cell.angle_gamma   90.00
#
_symmetry.space_group_name_H-M   'P 1'
#
loop_
_entity.id
_entity.type
_entity.pdbx_description
1 polymer ?
#
loop_
_entity_poly.entity_id
_entity_poly.type
_entity_poly.pdbx_seq_one_letter_code
_entity_poly.pdbx_strand_id
1 'polypeptide(L)' 'MAERKKIVVVGLGMVGIAFIEKMLKLDARTRAYDIIVIGEESHLAYNRVGLTSFFDHRKVENLYMNPKEWLERKP' A
#
# COMPACT_ATOMS: atom_id res chain seq x y z
N MET A 1 10.69 -5.10 -25.30
CA MET A 1 10.88 -4.95 -23.84
C MET A 1 10.57 -6.29 -23.21
N ALA A 2 11.34 -6.77 -22.24
CA ALA A 2 11.01 -8.02 -21.55
C ALA A 2 9.70 -7.83 -20.78
N GLU A 3 8.84 -8.85 -20.78
CA GLU A 3 7.58 -8.81 -20.02
C GLU A 3 7.89 -8.78 -18.51
N ARG A 4 7.30 -7.82 -17.79
CA ARG A 4 7.46 -7.72 -16.34
C ARG A 4 6.68 -8.83 -15.64
N LYS A 5 7.25 -9.36 -14.57
CA LYS A 5 6.60 -10.37 -13.74
C LYS A 5 5.50 -9.71 -12.93
N LYS A 6 4.32 -10.34 -12.85
CA LYS A 6 3.19 -9.81 -12.09
C LYS A 6 3.18 -10.39 -10.69
N ILE A 7 3.01 -9.54 -9.69
CA ILE A 7 2.79 -9.91 -8.29
C ILE A 7 1.39 -9.44 -7.92
N VAL A 8 0.52 -10.36 -7.51
CA VAL A 8 -0.82 -10.03 -7.03
C VAL A 8 -0.83 -10.10 -5.51
N VAL A 9 -1.17 -8.99 -4.87
CA VAL A 9 -1.33 -8.86 -3.41
C VAL A 9 -2.83 -8.78 -3.11
N VAL A 10 -3.36 -9.77 -2.40
CA VAL A 10 -4.77 -9.79 -1.97
C VAL A 10 -4.85 -9.28 -0.54
N GLY A 11 -5.49 -8.12 -0.37
CA GLY A 11 -5.62 -7.39 0.89
C GLY A 11 -4.63 -6.23 1.03
N LEU A 12 -5.13 -4.99 1.12
CA LEU A 12 -4.35 -3.78 1.38
C LEU A 12 -4.33 -3.43 2.88
N GLY A 13 -3.86 -4.38 3.69
CA GLY A 13 -3.64 -4.16 5.12
C GLY A 13 -2.24 -3.67 5.45
N MET A 14 -1.94 -3.54 6.75
CA MET A 14 -0.62 -3.09 7.24
C MET A 14 0.55 -3.98 6.74
N VAL A 15 0.32 -5.29 6.63
CA VAL A 15 1.33 -6.22 6.11
C VAL A 15 1.48 -6.10 4.59
N GLY A 16 0.35 -5.99 3.87
CA GLY A 16 0.34 -5.86 2.42
C GLY A 16 1.11 -4.62 1.96
N ILE A 17 0.85 -3.46 2.58
CA ILE A 17 1.57 -2.23 2.23
C ILE A 17 3.07 -2.32 2.56
N ALA A 18 3.45 -2.88 3.71
CA ALA A 18 4.85 -3.06 4.08
C ALA A 18 5.60 -4.00 3.11
N PHE A 19 4.93 -5.05 2.62
CA PHE A 19 5.48 -5.93 1.58
C PHE A 19 5.71 -5.16 0.28
N ILE A 20 4.72 -4.39 -0.19
CA ILE A 20 4.80 -3.63 -1.43
C ILE A 20 5.94 -2.61 -1.35
N GLU A 21 6.05 -1.86 -0.25
CA GLU A 21 7.14 -0.91 -0.05
C GLU A 21 8.52 -1.56 -0.11
N LYS A 22 8.70 -2.72 0.53
CA LYS A 22 9.96 -3.47 0.49
C LYS A 22 10.25 -3.96 -0.92
N MET A 23 9.26 -4.50 -1.62
CA MET A 23 9.40 -4.96 -3.00
C MET A 23 9.80 -3.83 -3.94
N LEU A 24 9.11 -2.68 -3.89
CA LEU A 24 9.43 -1.52 -4.72
C LEU A 24 10.85 -0.99 -4.45
N LYS A 25 11.30 -1.00 -3.19
CA LYS A 25 12.68 -0.63 -2.83
C LYS A 25 13.70 -1.61 -3.43
N LEU A 26 13.44 -2.91 -3.38
CA LEU A 26 14.32 -3.94 -3.92
C LEU A 26 14.35 -3.96 -5.45
N ASP A 27 13.23 -3.65 -6.11
CA ASP A 27 13.09 -3.61 -7.57
C ASP A 27 13.38 -2.24 -8.20
N ALA A 28 13.82 -1.25 -7.41
CA ALA A 28 13.99 0.14 -7.86
C ALA A 28 14.91 0.29 -9.08
N ARG A 29 15.90 -0.59 -9.23
CA ARG A 29 16.88 -0.56 -10.35
C ARG A 29 16.38 -1.31 -11.58
N THR A 30 15.79 -2.49 -11.38
CA THR A 30 15.45 -3.43 -12.45
C THR A 30 14.08 -3.16 -13.05
N ARG A 31 13.14 -2.63 -12.25
CA ARG A 31 11.73 -2.42 -12.63
C ARG A 31 11.17 -3.67 -13.32
N ALA A 32 11.45 -4.83 -12.74
CA ALA A 32 11.15 -6.14 -13.28
C ALA A 32 9.74 -6.62 -12.90
N TYR A 33 9.08 -5.98 -11.92
CA TYR A 33 7.79 -6.41 -11.40
C TYR A 33 6.70 -5.35 -11.59
N ASP A 34 5.50 -5.82 -11.93
CA ASP A 34 4.27 -5.06 -11.82
C ASP A 34 3.47 -5.60 -10.63
N ILE A 35 3.09 -4.72 -9.70
CA ILE A 35 2.37 -5.09 -8.47
C ILE A 35 0.90 -4.70 -8.63
N ILE A 36 0.02 -5.67 -8.47
CA ILE A 36 -1.44 -5.49 -8.54
C ILE A 36 -1.99 -5.77 -7.15
N VAL A 37 -2.73 -4.82 -6.60
CA VAL A 37 -3.38 -4.97 -5.28
C VAL A 37 -4.87 -5.13 -5.48
N ILE A 38 -5.45 -6.14 -4.86
CA ILE A 38 -6.89 -6.37 -4.81
C ILE A 38 -7.32 -6.23 -3.36
N GLY A 39 -8.18 -5.26 -3.07
CA GLY A 39 -8.72 -5.02 -1.73
C GLY A 39 -10.23 -4.81 -1.79
N GLU A 40 -10.93 -5.27 -0.76
CA GLU A 40 -12.37 -5.06 -0.59
C GLU A 40 -12.69 -3.66 -0.06
N GLU A 41 -11.83 -3.13 0.81
CA GLU A 41 -12.05 -1.86 1.49
C GLU A 41 -11.71 -0.66 0.59
N SER A 42 -12.53 0.39 0.65
CA SER A 42 -12.30 1.66 -0.05
C SER A 42 -11.20 2.54 0.58
N HIS A 43 -10.56 2.06 1.64
CA HIS A 43 -9.55 2.78 2.41
C HIS A 43 -8.14 2.30 2.07
N LEU A 44 -7.17 3.22 2.11
CA LEU A 44 -5.76 2.87 2.04
C LEU A 44 -5.34 2.12 3.29
N ALA A 45 -4.24 1.36 3.22
CA ALA A 45 -3.69 0.69 4.39
C ALA A 45 -3.55 1.67 5.56
N TYR A 46 -4.13 1.31 6.70
CA TYR A 46 -4.22 2.16 7.88
C TYR A 46 -3.84 1.39 9.14
N ASN A 47 -3.46 2.12 10.19
CA ASN A 47 -3.10 1.57 11.48
C ASN A 47 -4.34 1.02 12.21
N ARG A 48 -4.62 -0.26 12.00
CA ARG A 48 -5.73 -0.97 12.66
C ARG A 48 -5.50 -1.22 14.14
N VAL A 49 -4.23 -1.29 14.58
CA VAL A 49 -3.88 -1.45 16.00
C VAL A 49 -4.27 -0.18 16.77
N GLY A 50 -4.06 0.98 16.16
CA GLY A 50 -4.40 2.29 16.73
C GLY A 50 -5.83 2.75 16.48
N LEU A 51 -6.77 1.86 16.16
CA LEU A 51 -8.11 2.27 15.72
C LEU A 51 -8.88 3.09 16.78
N THR A 52 -8.57 2.90 18.06
CA THR A 52 -9.15 3.70 19.15
C THR A 52 -8.82 5.19 19.05
N SER A 53 -7.66 5.56 18.50
CA SER A 53 -7.28 6.97 18.29
C SER A 53 -8.24 7.72 17.37
N PHE A 54 -8.97 7.00 16.51
CA PHE A 54 -10.00 7.60 15.66
C PHE A 54 -11.02 8.39 16.47
N PHE A 55 -11.36 7.95 17.68
CA PHE A 55 -12.38 8.63 18.48
C PHE A 55 -11.93 9.99 19.02
N ASP A 56 -10.62 10.24 19.07
CA ASP A 56 -10.05 11.50 19.53
C ASP A 56 -10.14 12.60 18.47
N HIS A 57 -9.91 12.25 17.19
CA HIS A 57 -9.85 13.23 16.09
C HIS A 57 -10.93 13.07 15.02
N ARG A 58 -11.60 11.90 14.93
CA ARG A 58 -12.64 11.52 13.94
C ARG A 58 -12.24 11.76 12.48
N LYS A 59 -10.95 11.63 12.19
CA LYS A 59 -10.36 11.82 10.85
C LYS A 59 -9.70 10.52 10.40
N VAL A 60 -10.23 9.88 9.37
CA VAL A 60 -9.70 8.58 8.88
C VAL A 60 -8.29 8.75 8.33
N GLU A 61 -7.99 9.90 7.75
CA GLU A 61 -6.71 10.24 7.12
C GLU A 61 -5.54 10.13 8.10
N ASN A 62 -5.78 10.41 9.38
CA ASN A 62 -4.76 10.31 10.43
C ASN A 62 -4.38 8.85 10.74
N LEU A 63 -5.18 7.88 10.30
CA LEU A 63 -4.86 6.46 10.47
C LEU A 63 -4.07 5.89 9.29
N TYR A 64 -4.04 6.56 8.13
CA TYR A 64 -3.38 6.01 6.95
C TYR A 64 -1.87 5.84 7.18
N MET A 65 -1.35 4.68 6.76
CA MET A 65 0.08 4.39 6.83
C MET A 65 0.88 5.13 5.76
N ASN A 66 0.20 5.52 4.67
CA ASN A 66 0.78 6.23 3.56
C ASN A 66 -0.19 7.33 3.08
N PRO A 67 0.33 8.48 2.62
CA PRO A 67 -0.48 9.53 2.02
C PRO A 67 -1.12 9.04 0.71
N LYS A 68 -2.26 9.61 0.29
CA LYS A 68 -2.97 9.15 -0.93
C LYS A 68 -2.11 9.26 -2.19
N GLU A 69 -1.28 10.29 -2.21
CA GLU A 69 -0.28 10.60 -3.23
C GLU A 69 0.73 9.45 -3.43
N TRP A 70 0.89 8.56 -2.44
CA TRP A 70 1.73 7.37 -2.56
C TRP A 70 1.22 6.42 -3.64
N LEU A 71 -0.10 6.25 -3.81
CA LEU A 71 -0.67 5.48 -4.92
C LEU A 71 -0.57 6.20 -6.25
N GLU A 72 -0.71 7.53 -6.23
CA GLU A 72 -0.69 8.35 -7.44
C GLU A 72 0.72 8.49 -8.03
N ARG A 73 1.75 8.11 -7.26
CA ARG A 73 3.12 8.04 -7.71
C ARG A 73 3.27 6.90 -8.72
N LYS A 74 2.89 7.19 -9.97
CA LYS A 74 3.17 6.34 -11.12
C LYS A 74 4.69 6.11 -11.21
N PRO A 75 5.14 4.88 -11.52
CA PRO A 75 6.55 4.52 -11.63
C PRO A 75 7.31 5.29 -12.74
#